data_AF-A0A2G2X510-F1
#
_entry.id   AF-A0A2G2X510-F1
#
_cell.length_a   1.000
_cell.length_b   1.000
_cell.length_c   1.000
_cell.angle_alpha   90.00
_cell.angle_beta   90.00
_cell.angle_gamma   90.00
#
_symmetry.space_group_name_H-M   'P 1'
#
loop_
_entity.id
_entity.type
_entity.pdbx_description
1 polymer ?
#
loop_
_entity_poly.entity_id
_entity_poly.type
_entity_poly.pdbx_seq_one_letter_code
_entity_poly.pdbx_strand_id
1 'polypeptide(L)'
;MLVQRISLLMDLMSPDESWNLFKSVAFATEALPSDFETIGKQIADKCHGLPLTIAVVAGLLKSKRAIEDWENVAKDVKSFLTHDLDE
;
A
#
# COMPACT_ATOMS: atom_id res chain seq x y z
N MET A 1 10.98 -15.95 26.41
CA MET A 1 9.76 -15.16 26.13
C MET A 1 10.06 -13.90 25.28
N LEU A 2 10.92 -14.00 24.25
CA LEU A 2 11.09 -12.91 23.26
C LEU A 2 9.98 -12.92 22.20
N VAL A 3 9.26 -14.05 22.08
CA VAL A 3 8.17 -14.25 21.12
C VAL A 3 6.89 -13.50 21.52
N GLN A 4 6.61 -13.33 22.83
CA GLN A 4 5.51 -12.46 23.31
C GLN A 4 5.71 -10.98 22.87
N ARG A 5 6.95 -10.61 22.47
CA ARG A 5 7.39 -9.30 21.95
C ARG A 5 7.08 -9.10 20.45
N ILE A 6 6.69 -10.17 19.74
CA ILE A 6 6.09 -10.14 18.38
C ILE A 6 4.58 -9.78 18.48
N SER A 7 3.96 -10.05 19.63
CA SER A 7 2.51 -9.87 19.89
C SER A 7 2.09 -8.44 20.30
N LEU A 8 3.01 -7.46 20.29
CA LEU A 8 2.64 -6.04 20.16
C LEU A 8 2.51 -5.76 18.66
N LEU A 9 1.31 -6.04 18.17
CA LEU A 9 0.69 -5.53 16.95
C LEU A 9 1.47 -4.36 16.33
N MET A 10 2.00 -4.53 15.12
CA MET A 10 2.27 -3.38 14.27
C MET A 10 1.01 -2.52 14.30
N ASP A 11 1.08 -1.32 14.87
CA ASP A 11 -0.05 -0.39 14.83
C ASP A 11 -0.41 -0.24 13.35
N LEU A 12 -1.62 -0.68 13.00
CA LEU A 12 -2.12 -0.49 11.66
C LEU A 12 -2.12 1.02 11.41
N MET A 13 -1.49 1.41 10.32
CA MET A 13 -1.41 2.82 9.95
C MET A 13 -2.83 3.30 9.65
N SER A 14 -3.17 4.48 10.14
CA SER A 14 -4.37 5.19 9.71
C SER A 14 -4.36 5.38 8.17
N PRO A 15 -5.50 5.66 7.53
CA PRO A 15 -5.52 5.90 6.09
C PRO A 15 -4.55 7.02 5.64
N ASP A 16 -4.43 8.07 6.45
CA ASP A 16 -3.52 9.19 6.16
C ASP A 16 -2.04 8.78 6.29
N GLU A 17 -1.69 8.05 7.35
CA GLU A 17 -0.33 7.51 7.53
C GLU A 17 0.00 6.52 6.41
N SER A 18 -0.93 5.64 6.06
CA SER A 18 -0.78 4.66 4.99
C SER A 18 -0.52 5.34 3.64
N TRP A 19 -1.30 6.38 3.33
CA TRP A 19 -1.10 7.18 2.13
C TRP A 19 0.24 7.92 2.14
N ASN A 20 0.63 8.51 3.28
CA ASN A 20 1.90 9.21 3.41
C ASN A 20 3.10 8.26 3.19
N LEU A 21 3.07 7.06 3.77
CA LEU A 21 4.09 6.04 3.54
C LEU A 21 4.12 5.63 2.06
N PHE A 22 2.96 5.28 1.50
CA PHE A 22 2.84 4.89 0.10
C PHE A 22 3.44 5.95 -0.84
N LYS A 23 3.03 7.21 -0.66
CA LYS A 23 3.50 8.35 -1.46
C LYS A 23 5.01 8.54 -1.32
N SER A 24 5.54 8.43 -0.11
CA SER A 24 6.99 8.57 0.14
C SER A 24 7.83 7.51 -0.58
N VAL A 25 7.30 6.30 -0.75
CA VAL A 25 8.01 5.19 -1.42
C VAL A 25 7.85 5.27 -2.93
N ALA A 26 6.62 5.45 -3.42
CA ALA A 26 6.33 5.45 -4.85
C ALA A 26 6.81 6.73 -5.56
N PHE A 27 6.87 7.86 -4.86
CA PHE A 27 7.15 9.18 -5.44
C PHE A 27 8.13 10.05 -4.63
N ALA A 28 9.12 9.41 -3.99
CA ALA A 28 10.09 10.07 -3.08
C ALA A 28 10.66 11.41 -3.58
N THR A 29 10.86 11.58 -4.89
CA THR A 29 11.54 12.75 -5.48
C THR A 29 10.74 13.43 -6.59
N GLU A 30 9.53 12.97 -6.90
CA GLU A 30 8.79 13.41 -8.08
C GLU A 30 7.41 13.94 -7.70
N ALA A 31 6.96 14.98 -8.40
CA ALA A 31 5.59 15.44 -8.28
C ALA A 31 4.65 14.36 -8.82
N LEU A 32 3.64 14.00 -8.03
CA LEU A 32 2.65 13.00 -8.39
C LEU A 32 1.54 13.62 -9.24
N PRO A 33 1.31 13.19 -10.50
CA PRO A 33 0.15 13.65 -11.25
C PRO A 33 -1.16 13.21 -10.57
N SER A 34 -2.22 14.01 -10.70
CA SER A 34 -3.52 13.82 -10.01
C SER A 34 -4.13 12.44 -10.20
N ASP A 35 -3.96 11.87 -11.39
CA ASP A 35 -4.58 10.60 -11.78
C ASP A 35 -3.95 9.44 -10.99
N PHE A 36 -2.64 9.50 -10.76
CA PHE A 36 -1.92 8.52 -9.95
C PHE A 36 -2.17 8.71 -8.45
N GLU A 37 -2.44 9.94 -7.99
CA GLU A 37 -2.80 10.19 -6.59
C GLU A 37 -4.10 9.49 -6.20
N THR A 38 -5.11 9.56 -7.06
CA THR A 38 -6.41 8.93 -6.81
C THR A 38 -6.28 7.41 -6.71
N ILE A 39 -5.56 6.79 -7.66
CA ILE A 39 -5.36 5.33 -7.66
C ILE A 39 -4.42 4.91 -6.52
N GLY A 40 -3.36 5.67 -6.25
CA GLY A 40 -2.43 5.40 -5.16
C GLY A 40 -3.11 5.37 -3.80
N LYS A 41 -4.05 6.29 -3.54
CA LYS A 41 -4.86 6.27 -2.30
C LYS A 41 -5.70 5.02 -2.18
N GLN A 42 -6.34 4.57 -3.27
CA GLN A 42 -7.12 3.33 -3.28
C GLN A 42 -6.24 2.10 -3.02
N ILE A 43 -5.01 2.08 -3.55
CA ILE A 43 -4.06 0.99 -3.32
C ILE A 43 -3.60 0.99 -1.85
N ALA A 44 -3.26 2.15 -1.30
CA ALA A 44 -2.84 2.29 0.10
C ALA A 44 -3.95 1.83 1.06
N ASP A 45 -5.20 2.21 0.80
CA ASP A 45 -6.37 1.79 1.58
C ASP A 45 -6.56 0.26 1.53
N LYS A 46 -6.41 -0.34 0.34
CA LYS A 46 -6.46 -1.79 0.15
C LYS A 46 -5.34 -2.53 0.88
N CYS A 47 -4.25 -1.88 1.27
CA CYS A 47 -3.20 -2.52 2.08
C CYS A 47 -3.57 -2.64 3.57
N HIS A 48 -4.76 -2.16 3.97
CA HIS A 48 -5.34 -2.31 5.31
C HIS A 48 -4.40 -1.87 6.46
N GLY A 49 -3.63 -0.80 6.24
CA GLY A 49 -2.75 -0.22 7.26
C GLY A 49 -1.50 -1.04 7.57
N LEU A 50 -1.21 -2.12 6.83
CA LEU A 50 -0.02 -2.96 7.05
C LEU A 50 1.23 -2.28 6.46
N PRO A 51 2.19 -1.80 7.28
CA PRO A 51 3.33 -1.01 6.78
C PRO A 51 4.17 -1.74 5.73
N LEU A 52 4.40 -3.04 5.94
CA LEU A 52 5.20 -3.86 5.02
C LEU A 52 4.50 -4.02 3.66
N THR A 53 3.20 -4.31 3.66
CA THR A 53 2.40 -4.44 2.43
C THR A 53 2.40 -3.13 1.65
N ILE A 54 2.17 -2.01 2.33
CA ILE A 54 2.19 -0.67 1.72
C ILE A 54 3.54 -0.42 1.04
N ALA A 55 4.64 -0.65 1.75
CA ALA A 55 5.99 -0.40 1.24
C ALA A 55 6.34 -1.28 0.03
N VAL A 56 5.97 -2.58 0.07
CA VAL A 56 6.20 -3.51 -1.04
C VAL A 56 5.43 -3.06 -2.28
N VAL A 57 4.12 -2.80 -2.14
CA VAL A 57 3.27 -2.41 -3.27
C VAL A 57 3.69 -1.07 -3.86
N ALA A 58 3.97 -0.07 -3.01
CA ALA A 58 4.48 1.23 -3.45
C ALA A 58 5.83 1.10 -4.17
N GLY A 59 6.71 0.21 -3.70
CA GLY A 59 7.99 -0.07 -4.33
C GLY A 59 7.87 -0.66 -5.72
N LEU A 60 6.91 -1.56 -5.95
CA LEU A 60 6.61 -2.12 -7.28
C LEU A 60 6.16 -1.05 -8.28
N LEU A 61 5.51 -0.01 -7.80
CA LEU A 61 4.95 1.07 -8.62
C LEU A 61 5.90 2.26 -8.84
N LYS A 62 6.99 2.35 -8.07
CA LYS A 62 7.93 3.48 -8.09
C LYS A 62 8.47 3.85 -9.48
N SER A 63 8.70 2.87 -10.34
CA SER A 63 9.20 3.09 -11.71
C SER A 63 8.12 3.04 -12.78
N LYS A 64 6.86 2.81 -12.40
CA LYS A 64 5.74 2.65 -13.32
C LYS A 64 5.15 4.01 -13.70
N ARG A 65 5.22 4.33 -14.99
CA ARG A 65 4.75 5.61 -15.54
C ARG A 65 3.42 5.49 -16.30
N ALA A 66 2.94 4.28 -16.56
CA ALA A 66 1.63 4.07 -17.18
C ALA A 66 0.57 3.92 -16.09
N ILE A 67 -0.57 4.60 -16.26
CA ILE A 67 -1.68 4.52 -15.31
C ILE A 67 -2.27 3.10 -15.24
N GLU A 68 -2.23 2.35 -16.35
CA GLU A 68 -2.72 0.97 -16.43
C GLU A 68 -1.94 0.01 -15.51
N ASP A 69 -0.62 0.22 -15.34
CA ASP A 69 0.18 -0.56 -14.39
C ASP A 69 -0.37 -0.40 -12.96
N TRP A 70 -0.81 0.80 -12.60
CA TRP A 70 -1.35 1.13 -11.28
C TRP A 70 -2.74 0.54 -11.08
N GLU A 71 -3.59 0.62 -12.10
CA GLU A 71 -4.92 -0.02 -12.08
C GLU A 71 -4.84 -1.53 -11.93
N ASN A 72 -3.87 -2.17 -12.58
CA ASN A 72 -3.66 -3.61 -12.46
C ASN A 72 -3.20 -3.99 -11.06
N VAL A 73 -2.23 -3.29 -10.49
CA VAL A 73 -1.82 -3.50 -9.09
C VAL A 73 -2.99 -3.27 -8.13
N ALA A 74 -3.83 -2.26 -8.36
CA ALA A 74 -5.02 -2.03 -7.54
C ALA A 74 -6.02 -3.20 -7.58
N LYS A 75 -6.12 -3.93 -8.70
CA LYS A 75 -6.94 -5.15 -8.80
C LYS A 75 -6.29 -6.32 -8.08
N ASP A 76 -4.98 -6.48 -8.20
CA ASP A 76 -4.22 -7.60 -7.63
C ASP A 76 -4.11 -7.51 -6.10
N VAL A 77 -3.91 -6.31 -5.54
CA VAL A 77 -3.88 -6.14 -4.06
C VAL A 77 -5.22 -6.55 -3.44
N LYS A 78 -6.33 -6.33 -4.16
CA LYS A 78 -7.66 -6.76 -3.70
C LYS A 78 -7.73 -8.29 -3.58
N SER A 79 -7.23 -9.03 -4.57
CA SER A 79 -7.35 -10.49 -4.58
C SER A 79 -6.51 -11.18 -3.51
N PHE A 80 -5.37 -10.59 -3.12
CA PHE A 80 -4.49 -11.16 -2.09
C PHE A 80 -5.03 -11.01 -0.66
N LEU A 81 -5.80 -9.96 -0.38
CA LEU A 81 -6.24 -9.65 0.99
C LEU A 81 -7.69 -10.08 1.27
N THR A 82 -8.47 -10.42 0.24
CA THR A 82 -9.82 -10.98 0.40
C THR A 82 -9.84 -12.50 0.52
N HIS A 83 -8.72 -13.21 0.30
CA HIS A 83 -8.70 -14.67 0.40
C HIS A 83 -8.76 -15.18 1.86
N ASP A 84 -8.45 -14.33 2.85
CA ASP A 84 -8.30 -14.75 4.25
C ASP A 84 -9.48 -14.36 5.17
N LEU A 85 -10.54 -13.73 4.63
CA LEU A 85 -11.67 -13.23 5.45
C LEU A 85 -13.03 -13.90 5.13
N ASP A 86 -13.04 -14.90 4.24
CA ASP A 86 -14.24 -15.66 3.85
C ASP A 86 -14.19 -17.15 4.30
N GLU A 87 -13.63 -17.46 5.48
CA GLU A 87 -13.89 -18.73 6.20
C GLU A 87 -14.50 -18.51 7.59
#